data_AF-A0A9R0T6T9-F1
#
_entry.id   AF-A0A9R0T6T9-F1
#
_cell.length_a   1.000
_cell.length_b   1.000
_cell.length_c   1.000
_cell.angle_alpha   90.00
_cell.angle_beta   90.00
_cell.angle_gamma   90.00
#
_symmetry.space_group_name_H-M   'P 1'
#
loop_
_entity.id
_entity.type
_entity.pdbx_description
1 polymer ?
#
loop_
_entity_poly.entity_id
_entity_poly.type
_entity_poly.pdbx_seq_one_letter_code
_entity_poly.pdbx_strand_id
1 'polypeptide(L)'
;MEREISPEAPPTPTRLLPRGPNEERKPADPGGAGAEAEAAEMGTYKCCIFFTRRFALPDATTPEDVRTLFSRFSGGTPYMSVDELRRYLAATGEVDGDGGMDVAERIVDRVLQGRSRTPRFGRPALTVDDFHNFLFSEDLNPPIRQSKVHHDMNAPLSHYFIYTGHNSYLTGNQLSSDCSDAPIIKALQIGVRVIELDMWPNSSKDDIDILHGRTLTAPVSLLKCLASIKKYAFVASPYPVIITLEDHLTSDLQAKVAKNFLHRKH
;
A
#
# COMPACT_ATOMS: atom_id res chain seq x y z
N MET A 1 -38.54 23.66 5.60
CA MET A 1 -38.09 24.24 4.32
C MET A 1 -37.29 23.16 3.61
N GLU A 2 -38.02 22.26 2.94
CA GLU A 2 -37.45 21.20 2.11
C GLU A 2 -37.17 21.81 0.74
N ARG A 3 -35.96 21.59 0.20
CA ARG A 3 -35.65 21.90 -1.20
C ARG A 3 -35.57 20.58 -1.95
N GLU A 4 -36.50 20.39 -2.89
CA GLU A 4 -36.45 19.33 -3.89
C GLU A 4 -35.21 19.50 -4.78
N ILE A 5 -34.51 18.40 -5.00
CA ILE A 5 -33.42 18.29 -5.98
C ILE A 5 -34.01 17.57 -7.20
N SER A 6 -34.05 18.24 -8.35
CA SER A 6 -34.44 17.63 -9.62
C SER A 6 -33.43 16.58 -10.08
N PRO A 7 -33.86 15.49 -10.75
CA PRO A 7 -32.96 14.50 -11.30
C PRO A 7 -32.30 15.00 -12.60
N GLU A 8 -30.99 14.85 -12.69
CA GLU A 8 -30.17 15.15 -13.86
C GLU A 8 -30.42 14.12 -14.97
N ALA A 9 -30.45 14.56 -16.23
CA ALA A 9 -30.71 13.70 -17.39
C ALA A 9 -29.50 12.80 -17.74
N PRO A 10 -29.71 11.58 -18.26
CA PRO A 10 -28.62 10.66 -18.58
C PRO A 10 -27.81 11.11 -19.81
N PRO A 11 -26.51 10.79 -19.89
CA PRO A 11 -25.67 11.17 -21.02
C PRO A 11 -25.98 10.34 -22.28
N THR A 12 -25.95 11.02 -23.42
CA THR A 12 -26.18 10.47 -24.77
C THR A 12 -25.04 9.53 -25.21
N PRO A 13 -25.31 8.39 -25.90
CA PRO A 13 -24.27 7.46 -26.31
C PRO A 13 -23.40 8.03 -27.43
N THR A 14 -22.07 7.95 -27.28
CA THR A 14 -21.10 8.36 -28.30
C THR A 14 -21.07 7.33 -29.44
N ARG A 15 -21.25 7.82 -30.67
CA ARG A 15 -21.25 7.03 -31.92
C ARG A 15 -19.81 6.64 -32.30
N LEU A 16 -19.50 5.35 -32.33
CA LEU A 16 -18.22 4.81 -32.82
C LEU A 16 -18.10 4.98 -34.35
N LEU A 17 -16.97 5.51 -34.81
CA LEU A 17 -16.59 5.60 -36.23
C LEU A 17 -16.00 4.27 -36.72
N PRO A 18 -16.17 3.91 -38.02
CA PRO A 18 -15.73 2.63 -38.56
C PRO A 18 -14.20 2.56 -38.76
N ARG A 19 -13.63 1.37 -38.53
CA ARG A 19 -12.21 1.04 -38.79
C ARG A 19 -11.96 0.88 -40.30
N GLY A 20 -10.88 1.50 -40.80
CA GLY A 20 -10.36 1.28 -42.16
C GLY A 20 -9.60 -0.05 -42.31
N PRO A 21 -9.33 -0.50 -43.55
CA PRO A 21 -8.85 -1.85 -43.83
C PRO A 21 -7.36 -2.05 -43.53
N ASN A 22 -7.02 -3.27 -43.09
CA ASN A 22 -5.68 -3.79 -42.88
C ASN A 22 -4.84 -3.73 -44.18
N GLU A 23 -3.68 -3.09 -44.15
CA GLU A 23 -2.60 -3.34 -45.11
C GLU A 23 -1.65 -4.42 -44.57
N GLU A 24 -1.67 -5.59 -45.20
CA GLU A 24 -0.66 -6.63 -45.03
C GLU A 24 0.68 -6.16 -45.63
N ARG A 25 1.73 -6.02 -44.80
CA ARG A 25 3.11 -5.89 -45.30
C ARG A 25 3.72 -7.28 -45.51
N LYS A 26 4.11 -7.55 -46.76
CA LYS A 26 4.96 -8.69 -47.16
C LYS A 26 6.33 -8.63 -46.47
N PRO A 27 6.95 -9.77 -46.13
CA PRO A 27 8.33 -9.80 -45.63
C PRO A 27 9.33 -9.64 -46.78
N ALA A 28 10.41 -8.90 -46.52
CA ALA A 28 11.58 -8.81 -47.39
C ALA A 28 12.64 -9.87 -46.99
N ASP A 29 13.36 -10.36 -47.99
CA ASP A 29 14.40 -11.40 -47.97
C ASP A 29 15.66 -10.99 -47.18
N PRO A 30 16.40 -11.90 -46.50
CA PRO A 30 17.51 -11.53 -45.63
C PRO A 30 18.85 -11.56 -46.37
N GLY A 31 19.48 -10.39 -46.53
CA GLY A 31 20.89 -10.24 -46.87
C GLY A 31 21.69 -9.90 -45.60
N GLY A 32 22.61 -10.77 -45.21
CA GLY A 32 23.28 -10.75 -43.91
C GLY A 32 24.38 -9.71 -43.72
N ALA A 33 24.70 -9.47 -42.45
CA ALA A 33 26.04 -9.27 -41.90
C ALA A 33 25.94 -9.36 -40.37
N GLY A 34 26.89 -10.04 -39.73
CA GLY A 34 26.82 -10.49 -38.34
C GLY A 34 26.74 -9.38 -37.29
N ALA A 35 25.98 -9.67 -36.25
CA ALA A 35 26.09 -9.07 -34.93
C ALA A 35 25.86 -10.20 -33.92
N GLU A 36 26.77 -10.33 -32.95
CA GLU A 36 26.64 -11.25 -31.82
C GLU A 36 25.31 -10.97 -31.10
N ALA A 37 24.40 -11.95 -31.12
CA ALA A 37 23.12 -11.86 -30.45
C ALA A 37 23.33 -12.08 -28.94
N GLU A 38 23.28 -10.99 -28.18
CA GLU A 38 23.12 -11.02 -26.73
C GLU A 38 21.85 -11.81 -26.38
N ALA A 39 21.98 -12.82 -25.52
CA ALA A 39 20.91 -13.76 -25.25
C ALA A 39 19.84 -13.11 -24.35
N ALA A 40 18.73 -12.66 -24.96
CA ALA A 40 17.58 -12.08 -24.26
C ALA A 40 17.03 -13.04 -23.19
N GLU A 41 16.72 -12.49 -22.01
CA GLU A 41 16.12 -13.25 -20.90
C GLU A 41 14.67 -13.64 -21.25
N MET A 42 14.37 -14.94 -21.25
CA MET A 42 13.09 -15.48 -21.72
C MET A 42 12.17 -15.81 -20.54
N GLY A 43 11.03 -15.13 -20.44
CA GLY A 43 9.96 -15.50 -19.53
C GLY A 43 9.14 -16.70 -20.05
N THR A 44 8.64 -17.53 -19.12
CA THR A 44 7.71 -18.63 -19.47
C THR A 44 6.53 -18.68 -18.51
N TYR A 45 5.32 -18.88 -19.03
CA TYR A 45 4.17 -19.30 -18.24
C TYR A 45 3.43 -20.46 -18.91
N LYS A 46 2.86 -21.36 -18.11
CA LYS A 46 2.11 -22.53 -18.59
C LYS A 46 0.68 -22.12 -18.93
N CYS A 47 0.28 -22.27 -20.19
CA CYS A 47 -1.11 -22.11 -20.60
C CYS A 47 -1.64 -23.48 -21.01
N CYS A 48 -2.40 -24.10 -20.10
CA CYS A 48 -2.87 -25.49 -20.17
C CYS A 48 -1.72 -26.52 -20.11
N ILE A 49 -2.03 -27.71 -19.60
CA ILE A 49 -1.10 -28.72 -19.05
C ILE A 49 0.01 -29.17 -20.04
N PHE A 50 -0.09 -28.87 -21.33
CA PHE A 50 0.83 -29.32 -22.38
C PHE A 50 1.50 -28.21 -23.23
N PHE A 51 1.21 -26.92 -23.00
CA PHE A 51 1.81 -25.83 -23.81
C PHE A 51 2.56 -24.81 -22.95
N THR A 52 3.87 -24.74 -23.15
CA THR A 52 4.73 -23.69 -22.57
C THR A 52 5.00 -22.65 -23.66
N ARG A 53 4.47 -21.44 -23.47
CA ARG A 53 4.72 -20.33 -24.40
C ARG A 53 5.96 -19.58 -23.93
N ARG A 54 6.98 -19.50 -24.79
CA ARG A 54 8.19 -18.69 -24.56
C ARG A 54 7.96 -17.33 -25.21
N PHE A 55 8.17 -16.26 -24.46
CA PHE A 55 8.17 -14.90 -24.99
C PHE A 55 9.52 -14.27 -24.64
N ALA A 56 10.09 -13.55 -25.61
CA ALA A 56 11.16 -12.63 -25.30
C ALA A 56 10.53 -11.53 -24.45
N LEU A 57 11.01 -11.37 -23.22
CA LEU A 57 10.87 -10.06 -22.59
C LEU A 57 11.69 -9.14 -23.49
N PRO A 58 11.10 -8.07 -24.07
CA PRO A 58 11.93 -7.01 -24.59
C PRO A 58 12.89 -6.64 -23.45
N ASP A 59 14.19 -6.54 -23.71
CA ASP A 59 15.10 -5.88 -22.76
C ASP A 59 14.36 -4.65 -22.28
N ALA A 60 14.05 -4.59 -20.99
CA ALA A 60 13.24 -3.53 -20.43
C ALA A 60 14.11 -2.28 -20.43
N THR A 61 14.31 -1.69 -21.61
CA THR A 61 15.13 -0.50 -21.77
C THR A 61 14.47 0.61 -20.96
N THR A 62 15.25 1.28 -20.12
CA THR A 62 14.78 2.39 -19.30
C THR A 62 13.95 3.36 -20.16
N PRO A 63 12.68 3.67 -19.84
CA PRO A 63 11.80 4.49 -20.67
C PRO A 63 12.41 5.84 -21.13
N GLU A 64 11.98 6.35 -22.29
CA GLU A 64 12.57 7.54 -22.92
C GLU A 64 12.44 8.82 -22.09
N ASP A 65 11.33 8.97 -21.38
CA ASP A 65 11.10 10.06 -20.44
C ASP A 65 12.11 10.01 -19.27
N VAL A 66 12.41 8.82 -18.75
CA VAL A 66 13.43 8.62 -17.71
C VAL A 66 14.84 8.89 -18.25
N ARG A 67 15.16 8.44 -19.47
CA ARG A 67 16.46 8.76 -20.12
C ARG A 67 16.64 10.25 -20.37
N THR A 68 15.58 10.93 -20.81
CA THR A 68 15.56 12.39 -21.02
C THR A 68 15.77 13.12 -19.70
N LEU A 69 15.07 12.70 -18.65
CA LEU A 69 15.21 13.26 -17.31
C LEU A 69 16.62 13.04 -16.75
N PHE A 70 17.16 11.83 -16.86
CA PHE A 70 18.53 11.51 -16.45
C PHE A 70 19.54 12.43 -17.15
N SER A 71 19.46 12.51 -18.49
CA SER A 71 20.38 13.32 -19.30
C SER A 71 20.33 14.80 -18.96
N ARG A 72 19.14 15.32 -18.63
CA ARG A 72 18.96 16.71 -18.18
C ARG A 72 19.76 17.02 -16.91
N PHE A 73 19.81 16.09 -15.96
CA PHE A 73 20.47 16.28 -14.68
C PHE A 73 21.95 15.84 -14.67
N SER A 74 22.34 14.86 -15.49
CA SER A 74 23.73 14.40 -15.67
C SER A 74 24.54 15.25 -16.66
N GLY A 75 23.94 16.28 -17.27
CA GLY A 75 24.59 17.08 -18.31
C GLY A 75 24.91 16.31 -19.58
N GLY A 76 24.13 15.26 -19.89
CA GLY A 76 24.33 14.38 -21.03
C GLY A 76 25.45 13.34 -20.85
N THR A 77 26.02 13.24 -19.65
CA THR A 77 27.01 12.21 -19.34
C THR A 77 26.33 10.86 -19.05
N PRO A 78 27.02 9.73 -19.28
CA PRO A 78 26.46 8.39 -18.99
C PRO A 78 26.30 8.09 -17.49
N TYR A 79 26.78 8.97 -16.60
CA TYR A 79 26.78 8.77 -15.16
C TYR A 79 26.26 10.01 -14.43
N MET A 80 25.42 9.83 -13.43
CA MET A 80 24.93 10.91 -12.57
C MET A 80 25.69 10.89 -11.23
N SER A 81 26.45 11.94 -10.96
CA SER A 81 27.15 12.15 -9.70
C SER A 81 26.19 12.44 -8.54
N VAL A 82 26.71 12.37 -7.31
CA VAL A 82 25.99 12.74 -6.08
C VAL A 82 25.44 14.17 -6.16
N ASP A 83 26.25 15.13 -6.62
CA ASP A 83 25.84 16.53 -6.75
C ASP A 83 24.72 16.73 -7.79
N GLU A 84 24.74 15.93 -8.85
CA GLU A 84 23.69 15.95 -9.88
C GLU A 84 22.38 15.35 -9.36
N LEU A 85 22.46 14.24 -8.62
CA LEU A 85 21.30 13.67 -7.94
C LEU A 85 20.74 14.65 -6.91
N ARG A 86 21.58 15.31 -6.11
CA ARG A 86 21.14 16.34 -5.17
C ARG A 86 20.37 17.47 -5.86
N ARG A 87 20.85 17.92 -7.03
CA ARG A 87 20.15 18.93 -7.84
C ARG A 87 18.80 18.43 -8.36
N TYR A 88 18.71 17.15 -8.74
CA TYR A 88 17.44 16.52 -9.09
C TYR A 88 16.46 16.55 -7.93
N LEU A 89 16.87 16.05 -6.76
CA LEU A 89 16.01 16.00 -5.57
C LEU A 89 15.57 17.40 -5.09
N ALA A 90 16.45 18.39 -5.19
CA ALA A 90 16.09 19.79 -4.87
C ALA A 90 15.07 20.35 -5.88
N ALA A 91 15.21 20.02 -7.16
CA ALA A 91 14.31 20.50 -8.21
C ALA A 91 12.91 19.87 -8.14
N THR A 92 12.77 18.68 -7.57
CA THR A 92 11.47 18.01 -7.37
C THR A 92 10.80 18.36 -6.03
N GLY A 93 11.41 19.23 -5.22
CA GLY A 93 10.91 19.56 -3.87
C GLY A 93 11.04 18.40 -2.89
N GLU A 94 11.93 17.44 -3.18
CA GLU A 94 12.14 16.23 -2.41
C GLU A 94 13.11 16.42 -1.24
N VAL A 95 13.89 17.52 -1.23
CA VAL A 95 14.76 17.97 -0.15
C VAL A 95 14.98 19.48 -0.21
N ASP A 96 14.99 20.13 0.95
CA ASP A 96 15.32 21.55 1.11
C ASP A 96 16.72 21.73 1.73
N GLY A 97 17.49 22.70 1.21
CA GLY A 97 18.73 23.19 1.83
C GLY A 97 19.90 22.19 1.89
N ASP A 98 20.74 22.35 2.93
CA ASP A 98 22.03 21.64 3.13
C ASP A 98 21.84 20.13 3.39
N GLY A 99 20.68 19.73 3.93
CA GLY A 99 20.32 18.32 4.16
C GLY A 99 20.10 17.49 2.89
N GLY A 100 20.01 18.14 1.71
CA GLY A 100 19.92 17.46 0.43
C GLY A 100 21.17 16.65 0.07
N MET A 101 22.35 17.07 0.52
CA MET A 101 23.61 16.38 0.23
C MET A 101 23.66 15.02 0.92
N ASP A 102 23.38 14.97 2.23
CA ASP A 102 23.35 13.73 3.00
C ASP A 102 22.34 12.71 2.45
N VAL A 103 21.20 13.20 1.93
CA VAL A 103 20.17 12.33 1.32
C VAL A 103 20.68 11.74 0.00
N ALA A 104 21.25 12.57 -0.87
CA ALA A 104 21.79 12.11 -2.16
C ALA A 104 22.92 11.10 -1.97
N GLU A 105 23.86 11.34 -1.05
CA GLU A 105 24.94 10.40 -0.74
C GLU A 105 24.40 9.05 -0.27
N ARG A 106 23.45 9.05 0.68
CA ARG A 106 22.82 7.81 1.17
C ARG A 106 22.12 7.01 0.08
N ILE A 107 21.41 7.68 -0.83
CA ILE A 107 20.73 7.03 -1.95
C ILE A 107 21.77 6.39 -2.87
N VAL A 108 22.79 7.15 -3.30
CA VAL A 108 23.83 6.62 -4.19
C VAL A 108 24.53 5.43 -3.55
N ASP A 109 24.91 5.54 -2.28
CA ASP A 109 25.58 4.45 -1.60
C ASP A 109 24.72 3.19 -1.49
N ARG A 110 23.42 3.35 -1.22
CA ARG A 110 22.50 2.22 -1.08
C ARG A 110 22.24 1.53 -2.42
N VAL A 111 22.03 2.30 -3.50
CA VAL A 111 21.89 1.76 -4.86
C VAL A 111 23.15 0.99 -5.26
N LEU A 112 24.33 1.59 -5.06
CA LEU A 112 25.60 0.98 -5.43
C LEU A 112 25.97 -0.23 -4.55
N GLN A 113 25.52 -0.30 -3.30
CA GLN A 113 25.64 -1.50 -2.45
C GLN A 113 24.78 -2.65 -2.97
N GLY A 114 23.62 -2.36 -3.58
CA GLY A 114 22.75 -3.36 -4.20
C GLY A 114 23.35 -4.01 -5.46
N ARG A 115 24.25 -3.31 -6.16
CA ARG A 115 24.90 -3.78 -7.39
C ARG A 115 25.95 -4.87 -7.20
N SER A 116 26.77 -4.83 -6.13
CA SER A 116 27.84 -5.80 -5.89
C SER A 116 28.55 -5.61 -4.53
N ARG A 117 29.06 -6.70 -3.97
CA ARG A 117 29.90 -6.75 -2.74
C ARG A 117 31.40 -6.51 -3.02
N THR A 118 31.76 -5.94 -4.17
CA THR A 118 33.14 -5.73 -4.60
C THR A 118 33.61 -4.29 -4.31
N PRO A 119 34.91 -4.07 -4.05
CA PRO A 119 35.45 -2.74 -3.80
C PRO A 119 35.25 -1.82 -5.01
N ARG A 120 34.72 -0.62 -4.77
CA ARG A 120 34.51 0.39 -5.81
C ARG A 120 35.82 1.14 -6.10
N PHE A 121 36.19 1.25 -7.38
CA PHE A 121 37.24 2.16 -7.83
C PHE A 121 36.59 3.32 -8.58
N GLY A 122 36.79 4.56 -8.12
CA GLY A 122 36.24 5.79 -8.73
C GLY A 122 35.24 6.54 -7.84
N ARG A 123 34.80 7.71 -8.31
CA ARG A 123 33.78 8.50 -7.61
C ARG A 123 32.42 7.80 -7.73
N PRO A 124 31.60 7.77 -6.66
CA PRO A 124 30.28 7.15 -6.70
C PRO A 124 29.35 7.92 -7.64
N ALA A 125 28.75 7.21 -8.60
CA ALA A 125 27.83 7.76 -9.58
C ALA A 125 26.83 6.69 -10.05
N LEU A 126 25.63 7.12 -10.42
CA LEU A 126 24.53 6.27 -10.89
C LEU A 126 24.52 6.16 -12.41
N THR A 127 24.18 5.00 -12.96
CA THR A 127 23.82 4.91 -14.40
C THR A 127 22.35 5.27 -14.62
N VAL A 128 21.92 5.32 -15.88
CA VAL A 128 20.50 5.55 -16.22
C VAL A 128 19.58 4.47 -15.64
N ASP A 129 20.02 3.21 -15.63
CA ASP A 129 19.25 2.11 -15.04
C ASP A 129 19.20 2.17 -13.52
N ASP A 130 20.26 2.67 -12.87
CA ASP A 130 20.21 2.95 -11.42
C ASP A 130 19.19 4.01 -11.08
N PHE A 131 19.20 5.09 -11.84
CA PHE A 131 18.28 6.19 -11.64
C PHE A 131 16.85 5.72 -11.87
N HIS A 132 16.60 4.94 -12.94
CA HIS A 132 15.31 4.30 -13.18
C HIS A 132 14.86 3.43 -11.99
N ASN A 133 15.72 2.54 -11.50
CA ASN A 133 15.39 1.68 -10.36
C ASN A 133 15.17 2.48 -9.06
N PHE A 134 15.93 3.56 -8.86
CA PHE A 134 15.75 4.48 -7.75
C PHE A 134 14.37 5.15 -7.78
N LEU A 135 13.91 5.65 -8.94
CA LEU A 135 12.62 6.36 -9.06
C LEU A 135 11.43 5.52 -8.57
N PHE A 136 11.49 4.20 -8.77
CA PHE A 136 10.45 3.25 -8.39
C PHE A 136 10.78 2.46 -7.12
N SER A 137 11.87 2.78 -6.44
CA SER A 137 12.24 2.12 -5.20
C SER A 137 11.34 2.59 -4.06
N GLU A 138 10.51 1.71 -3.51
CA GLU A 138 9.70 2.02 -2.32
C GLU A 138 10.57 2.39 -1.10
N ASP A 139 11.77 1.82 -1.01
CA ASP A 139 12.71 2.07 0.09
C ASP A 139 13.44 3.41 -0.04
N LEU A 140 13.85 3.78 -1.26
CA LEU A 140 14.69 4.96 -1.51
C LEU A 140 13.90 6.18 -1.96
N ASN A 141 12.77 5.97 -2.62
CA ASN A 141 11.87 6.99 -3.11
C ASN A 141 10.39 6.68 -2.78
N PRO A 142 10.04 6.55 -1.49
CA PRO A 142 8.65 6.30 -1.12
C PRO A 142 7.77 7.49 -1.55
N PRO A 143 6.53 7.24 -2.02
CA PRO A 143 5.57 8.31 -2.34
C PRO A 143 5.33 9.29 -1.18
N ILE A 144 5.53 8.81 0.07
CA ILE A 144 5.44 9.61 1.29
C ILE A 144 6.72 9.39 2.10
N ARG A 145 7.61 10.38 2.12
CA ARG A 145 8.91 10.32 2.81
C ARG A 145 8.84 10.55 4.32
N GLN A 146 7.82 11.26 4.76
CA GLN A 146 7.64 11.61 6.17
C GLN A 146 6.89 10.48 6.87
N SER A 147 7.63 9.55 7.48
CA SER A 147 7.05 8.54 8.38
C SER A 147 6.57 9.13 9.72
N LYS A 148 6.82 10.42 9.94
CA LYS A 148 6.41 11.15 11.14
C LYS A 148 5.17 11.98 10.88
N VAL A 149 4.34 12.06 11.91
CA VAL A 149 3.18 12.94 11.96
C VAL A 149 3.65 14.39 11.78
N HIS A 150 3.07 15.08 10.81
CA HIS A 150 3.39 16.48 10.48
C HIS A 150 2.16 17.40 10.46
N HIS A 151 0.95 16.84 10.48
CA HIS A 151 -0.29 17.60 10.60
C HIS A 151 -0.48 18.13 12.03
N ASP A 152 -1.28 19.20 12.19
CA ASP A 152 -1.74 19.62 13.51
C ASP A 152 -2.64 18.53 14.11
N MET A 153 -2.27 18.02 15.29
CA MET A 153 -2.99 16.95 15.99
C MET A 153 -3.76 17.47 17.22
N ASN A 154 -3.97 18.79 17.32
CA ASN A 154 -4.70 19.43 18.41
C ASN A 154 -6.10 19.93 18.01
N ALA A 155 -6.50 19.77 16.74
CA ALA A 155 -7.83 20.16 16.28
C ALA A 155 -8.91 19.19 16.83
N PRO A 156 -10.20 19.55 16.76
CA PRO A 156 -11.28 18.63 17.11
C PRO A 156 -11.24 17.33 16.30
N LEU A 157 -11.64 16.21 16.90
CA LEU A 157 -11.60 14.89 16.26
C LEU A 157 -12.35 14.83 14.90
N SER A 158 -13.41 15.62 14.74
CA SER A 158 -14.20 15.72 13.51
C SER A 158 -13.45 16.30 12.31
N HIS A 159 -12.25 16.85 12.49
CA HIS A 159 -11.43 17.41 11.42
C HIS A 159 -10.51 16.35 10.76
N TYR A 160 -10.47 15.13 11.29
CA TYR A 160 -9.58 14.08 10.83
C TYR A 160 -10.35 12.96 10.13
N PHE A 161 -9.78 12.44 9.05
CA PHE A 161 -10.13 11.11 8.58
C PHE A 161 -9.55 10.08 9.55
N ILE A 162 -10.38 9.14 9.98
CA ILE A 162 -10.00 8.09 10.92
C ILE A 162 -9.99 6.77 10.17
N TYR A 163 -8.88 6.02 10.25
CA TYR A 163 -8.81 4.69 9.65
C TYR A 163 -9.68 3.72 10.45
N THR A 164 -10.79 3.26 9.87
CA THR A 164 -11.78 2.43 10.54
C THR A 164 -11.77 0.98 10.06
N GLY A 165 -12.11 0.05 10.96
CA GLY A 165 -12.46 -1.33 10.62
C GLY A 165 -13.94 -1.57 10.86
N HIS A 166 -14.57 -2.41 10.04
CA HIS A 166 -15.97 -2.84 10.18
C HIS A 166 -16.00 -4.33 10.45
N ASN A 167 -16.81 -4.79 11.42
CA ASN A 167 -16.85 -6.17 11.90
C ASN A 167 -15.44 -6.75 12.12
N SER A 168 -14.65 -6.03 12.92
CA SER A 168 -13.20 -6.25 13.10
C SER A 168 -12.85 -7.58 13.75
N TYR A 169 -13.85 -8.36 14.17
CA TYR A 169 -13.73 -9.67 14.78
C TYR A 169 -13.90 -10.82 13.76
N LEU A 170 -14.40 -10.57 12.55
CA LEU A 170 -14.60 -11.62 11.54
C LEU A 170 -13.28 -12.04 10.90
N THR A 171 -13.08 -13.36 10.76
CA THR A 171 -11.89 -13.94 10.12
C THR A 171 -12.02 -14.07 8.60
N GLY A 172 -13.22 -13.87 8.06
CA GLY A 172 -13.50 -13.99 6.63
C GLY A 172 -14.80 -13.31 6.22
N ASN A 173 -15.74 -14.08 5.68
CA ASN A 173 -17.00 -13.57 5.15
C ASN A 173 -18.03 -13.21 6.24
N GLN A 174 -19.03 -12.41 5.86
CA GLN A 174 -20.08 -11.89 6.75
C GLN A 174 -21.13 -12.92 7.19
N LEU A 175 -21.16 -14.15 6.65
CA LEU A 175 -22.27 -15.10 6.85
C LEU A 175 -21.90 -16.36 7.62
N SER A 176 -20.66 -16.83 7.50
CA SER A 176 -20.25 -18.15 8.00
C SER A 176 -18.81 -18.24 8.50
N SER A 177 -18.06 -17.13 8.53
CA SER A 177 -16.68 -17.18 9.04
C SER A 177 -16.63 -17.17 10.56
N ASP A 178 -15.55 -17.67 11.14
CA ASP A 178 -15.37 -17.64 12.59
C ASP A 178 -15.09 -16.21 13.09
N CYS A 179 -15.44 -15.95 14.35
CA CYS A 179 -15.03 -14.73 15.05
C CYS A 179 -13.75 -15.00 15.85
N SER A 180 -12.85 -14.02 15.87
CA SER A 180 -11.59 -14.12 16.60
C SER A 180 -11.07 -12.73 16.98
N ASP A 181 -10.17 -12.68 17.95
CA ASP A 181 -9.40 -11.48 18.26
C ASP A 181 -8.23 -11.27 17.28
N ALA A 182 -7.83 -12.28 16.50
CA ALA A 182 -6.72 -12.17 15.56
C ALA A 182 -6.90 -11.07 14.48
N PRO A 183 -8.08 -10.90 13.85
CA PRO A 183 -8.32 -9.80 12.93
C PRO A 183 -8.27 -8.43 13.62
N ILE A 184 -8.72 -8.33 14.87
CA ILE A 184 -8.58 -7.11 15.70
C ILE A 184 -7.10 -6.77 15.91
N ILE A 185 -6.29 -7.76 16.28
CA ILE A 185 -4.84 -7.58 16.46
C ILE A 185 -4.20 -7.06 15.17
N LYS A 186 -4.51 -7.70 14.03
CA LYS A 186 -3.98 -7.31 12.73
C LYS A 186 -4.40 -5.89 12.36
N ALA A 187 -5.67 -5.53 12.56
CA ALA A 187 -6.18 -4.18 12.32
C ALA A 187 -5.41 -3.13 13.13
N LEU A 188 -5.21 -3.37 14.43
CA LEU A 188 -4.46 -2.45 15.29
C LEU A 188 -2.98 -2.33 14.89
N GLN A 189 -2.35 -3.43 14.45
CA GLN A 189 -0.96 -3.45 13.98
C GLN A 189 -0.74 -2.67 12.68
N ILE A 190 -1.75 -2.57 11.82
CA ILE A 190 -1.68 -1.76 10.58
C ILE A 190 -2.24 -0.34 10.76
N GLY A 191 -2.58 0.06 11.99
CA GLY A 191 -2.95 1.45 12.30
C GLY A 191 -4.46 1.75 12.31
N VAL A 192 -5.35 0.77 12.16
CA VAL A 192 -6.81 0.99 12.32
C VAL A 192 -7.10 1.55 13.71
N ARG A 193 -7.90 2.62 13.79
CA ARG A 193 -8.24 3.37 15.01
C ARG A 193 -9.67 3.19 15.47
N VAL A 194 -10.54 2.55 14.69
CA VAL A 194 -11.91 2.21 15.12
C VAL A 194 -12.09 0.70 15.06
N ILE A 195 -12.45 0.10 16.20
CA ILE A 195 -12.72 -1.33 16.35
C ILE A 195 -14.18 -1.52 16.74
N GLU A 196 -14.90 -2.29 15.94
CA GLU A 196 -16.30 -2.65 16.17
C GLU A 196 -16.43 -3.99 16.89
N LEU A 197 -17.33 -4.05 17.87
CA LEU A 197 -17.66 -5.23 18.66
C LEU A 197 -19.18 -5.39 18.79
N ASP A 198 -19.70 -6.48 18.23
CA ASP A 198 -21.14 -6.80 18.27
C ASP A 198 -21.41 -7.71 19.45
N MET A 199 -22.02 -7.18 20.50
CA MET A 199 -22.18 -7.86 21.77
C MET A 199 -23.52 -8.58 21.86
N TRP A 200 -23.46 -9.89 22.07
CA TRP A 200 -24.62 -10.76 22.23
C TRP A 200 -24.53 -11.57 23.54
N PRO A 201 -25.67 -11.91 24.17
CA PRO A 201 -25.67 -12.89 25.24
C PRO A 201 -25.18 -14.24 24.73
N ASN A 202 -24.31 -14.91 25.49
CA ASN A 202 -23.93 -16.30 25.22
C ASN A 202 -25.13 -17.25 25.36
N SER A 203 -24.97 -18.52 24.99
CA SER A 203 -26.07 -19.51 25.01
C SER A 203 -26.69 -19.69 26.41
N SER A 204 -25.90 -19.55 27.47
CA SER A 204 -26.34 -19.63 28.87
C SER A 204 -26.97 -18.33 29.40
N LYS A 205 -26.89 -17.24 28.63
CA LYS A 205 -27.36 -15.88 28.98
C LYS A 205 -26.71 -15.30 30.25
N ASP A 206 -25.51 -15.75 30.60
CA ASP A 206 -24.75 -15.31 31.78
C ASP A 206 -23.41 -14.62 31.42
N ASP A 207 -23.04 -14.61 30.13
CA ASP A 207 -21.83 -13.96 29.62
C ASP A 207 -22.02 -13.32 28.24
N ILE A 208 -20.98 -12.62 27.77
CA ILE A 208 -21.00 -11.84 26.53
C ILE A 208 -20.07 -12.45 25.47
N ASP A 209 -20.68 -12.79 24.35
CA ASP A 209 -20.00 -13.21 23.12
C ASP A 209 -19.98 -12.06 22.10
N ILE A 210 -18.92 -12.04 21.28
CA ILE A 210 -18.81 -11.20 20.10
C ILE A 210 -19.03 -12.05 18.87
N LEU A 211 -20.06 -11.71 18.09
CA LEU A 211 -20.44 -12.43 16.87
C LEU A 211 -21.33 -11.57 15.98
N HIS A 212 -21.38 -11.92 14.69
CA HIS A 212 -22.30 -11.25 13.76
C HIS A 212 -23.70 -11.87 13.90
N GLY A 213 -24.65 -11.09 14.39
CA GLY A 213 -25.99 -11.57 14.71
C GLY A 213 -26.70 -12.24 13.53
N ARG A 214 -27.48 -13.30 13.82
CA ARG A 214 -28.29 -14.03 12.82
C ARG A 214 -27.46 -14.71 11.72
N THR A 215 -26.19 -15.00 11.97
CA THR A 215 -25.30 -15.73 11.06
C THR A 215 -24.71 -16.98 11.72
N LEU A 216 -24.03 -17.82 10.93
CA LEU A 216 -23.41 -19.07 11.41
C LEU A 216 -21.95 -18.86 11.84
N THR A 217 -21.66 -17.72 12.49
CA THR A 217 -20.30 -17.36 12.90
C THR A 217 -20.02 -17.92 14.29
N ALA A 218 -18.86 -18.58 14.49
CA ALA A 218 -18.46 -19.06 15.82
C ALA A 218 -18.07 -17.86 16.70
N PRO A 219 -18.60 -17.73 17.94
CA PRO A 219 -18.38 -16.54 18.77
C PRO A 219 -16.98 -16.46 19.36
N VAL A 220 -16.58 -15.25 19.76
CA VAL A 220 -15.38 -15.00 20.59
C VAL A 220 -15.76 -14.20 21.82
N SER A 221 -15.25 -14.57 23.01
CA SER A 221 -15.61 -13.86 24.25
C SER A 221 -15.17 -12.38 24.22
N LEU A 222 -16.00 -11.48 24.77
CA LEU A 222 -15.68 -10.05 24.91
C LEU A 222 -14.35 -9.82 25.62
N LEU A 223 -14.08 -10.54 26.70
CA LEU A 223 -12.85 -10.36 27.50
C LEU A 223 -11.58 -10.63 26.68
N LYS A 224 -11.61 -11.61 25.78
CA LYS A 224 -10.49 -11.91 24.88
C LYS A 224 -10.25 -10.74 23.92
N CYS A 225 -11.30 -10.22 23.29
CA CYS A 225 -11.19 -9.05 22.41
C CYS A 225 -10.64 -7.82 23.17
N LEU A 226 -11.18 -7.50 24.35
CA LEU A 226 -10.69 -6.38 25.16
C LEU A 226 -9.24 -6.54 25.61
N ALA A 227 -8.81 -7.76 25.95
CA ALA A 227 -7.42 -8.03 26.30
C ALA A 227 -6.47 -7.78 25.12
N SER A 228 -6.86 -8.21 23.91
CA SER A 228 -6.11 -7.95 22.69
C SER A 228 -6.11 -6.46 22.33
N ILE A 229 -7.25 -5.77 22.41
CA ILE A 229 -7.30 -4.30 22.19
C ILE A 229 -6.37 -3.59 23.17
N LYS A 230 -6.44 -3.90 24.48
CA LYS A 230 -5.55 -3.30 25.49
C LYS A 230 -4.07 -3.49 25.16
N LYS A 231 -3.69 -4.67 24.65
CA LYS A 231 -2.30 -5.00 24.33
C LYS A 231 -1.79 -4.29 23.08
N TYR A 232 -2.63 -4.14 22.06
CA TYR A 232 -2.19 -3.67 20.73
C TYR A 232 -2.66 -2.27 20.35
N ALA A 233 -3.53 -1.63 21.15
CA ALA A 233 -4.13 -0.32 20.84
C ALA A 233 -3.11 0.73 20.40
N PHE A 234 -1.91 0.74 21.00
CA PHE A 234 -0.92 1.79 20.78
C PHE A 234 0.39 1.30 20.14
N VAL A 235 0.40 0.09 19.55
CA VAL A 235 1.62 -0.47 18.93
C VAL A 235 1.99 0.26 17.63
N ALA A 236 1.01 0.59 16.79
CA ALA A 236 1.23 1.26 15.51
C ALA A 236 1.12 2.79 15.60
N SER A 237 0.43 3.32 16.60
CA SER A 237 0.09 4.74 16.70
C SER A 237 -0.21 5.16 18.14
N PRO A 238 0.24 6.35 18.60
CA PRO A 238 -0.08 6.88 19.93
C PRO A 238 -1.49 7.49 20.01
N TYR A 239 -2.17 7.66 18.88
CA TYR A 239 -3.48 8.32 18.81
C TYR A 239 -4.61 7.42 19.32
N PRO A 240 -5.73 8.03 19.80
CA PRO A 240 -6.81 7.29 20.43
C PRO A 240 -7.38 6.17 19.54
N VAL A 241 -7.80 5.10 20.21
CA VAL A 241 -8.63 4.03 19.63
C VAL A 241 -10.07 4.25 20.08
N ILE A 242 -10.99 4.21 19.13
CA ILE A 242 -12.43 4.26 19.35
C ILE A 242 -12.96 2.83 19.28
N ILE A 243 -13.75 2.43 20.27
CA ILE A 243 -14.43 1.15 20.27
C ILE A 243 -15.91 1.43 20.06
N THR A 244 -16.48 0.93 18.96
CA THR A 244 -17.92 0.99 18.71
C THR A 244 -18.54 -0.30 19.24
N LEU A 245 -19.59 -0.16 20.04
CA LEU A 245 -20.29 -1.27 20.68
C LEU A 245 -21.68 -1.38 20.07
N GLU A 246 -21.95 -2.46 19.35
CA GLU A 246 -23.31 -2.81 18.93
C GLU A 246 -23.95 -3.67 20.03
N ASP A 247 -24.93 -3.12 20.75
CA ASP A 247 -25.43 -3.69 21.99
C ASP A 247 -26.76 -4.43 21.81
N HIS A 248 -26.74 -5.75 22.00
CA HIS A 248 -27.92 -6.62 22.01
C HIS A 248 -28.14 -7.28 23.38
N LEU A 249 -27.59 -6.70 24.44
CA LEU A 249 -27.55 -7.29 25.78
C LEU A 249 -28.77 -6.91 26.64
N THR A 250 -29.02 -7.70 27.69
CA THR A 250 -29.91 -7.32 28.78
C THR A 250 -29.23 -6.34 29.72
N SER A 251 -29.99 -5.61 30.55
CA SER A 251 -29.43 -4.64 31.51
C SER A 251 -28.39 -5.25 32.47
N ASP A 252 -28.56 -6.51 32.90
CA ASP A 252 -27.59 -7.19 33.76
C ASP A 252 -26.25 -7.45 33.05
N LEU A 253 -26.32 -7.85 31.78
CA LEU A 253 -25.13 -8.05 30.95
C LEU A 253 -24.48 -6.72 30.56
N GLN A 254 -25.24 -5.66 30.29
CA GLN A 254 -24.71 -4.30 30.12
C GLN A 254 -23.92 -3.84 31.35
N ALA A 255 -24.44 -4.09 32.56
CA ALA A 255 -23.73 -3.79 33.80
C ALA A 255 -22.43 -4.61 33.93
N LYS A 256 -22.42 -5.87 33.45
CA LYS A 256 -21.21 -6.70 33.38
C LYS A 256 -20.19 -6.13 32.39
N VAL A 257 -20.62 -5.68 31.21
CA VAL A 257 -19.75 -5.01 30.23
C VAL A 257 -19.15 -3.74 30.82
N ALA A 258 -19.95 -2.86 31.42
CA ALA A 258 -19.46 -1.65 32.07
C ALA A 258 -18.38 -1.96 33.13
N LYS A 259 -18.58 -3.00 33.94
CA LYS A 259 -17.56 -3.48 34.89
C LYS A 259 -16.28 -3.91 34.17
N ASN A 260 -16.36 -4.67 33.07
CA ASN A 260 -15.20 -5.12 32.32
C ASN A 260 -14.37 -3.95 31.74
N PHE A 261 -15.01 -2.84 31.33
CA PHE A 261 -14.33 -1.63 30.86
C PHE A 261 -13.74 -0.78 32.00
N LEU A 262 -14.44 -0.66 33.13
CA LEU A 262 -14.08 0.23 34.23
C LEU A 262 -13.10 -0.41 35.25
N HIS A 263 -13.16 -1.72 35.46
CA HIS A 263 -12.32 -2.43 36.44
C HIS A 263 -11.07 -3.05 35.81
N ARG A 264 -10.10 -2.21 35.44
CA ARG A 264 -8.67 -2.58 35.43
C ARG A 264 -7.80 -1.39 35.86
N LYS A 265 -8.04 -0.92 37.10
CA LYS A 265 -6.97 -0.34 37.91
C LYS A 265 -6.42 -1.44 38.80
N HIS A 266 -5.37 -2.11 38.38
CA HIS A 266 -4.33 -2.72 39.21
C HIS A 266 -3.13 -3.03 38.32
#